data_AF-A0A8T4X8X3-F1
#
_entry.id   AF-A0A8T4X8X3-F1
#
_cell.length_a   1.000
_cell.length_b   1.000
_cell.length_c   1.000
_cell.angle_alpha   90.00
_cell.angle_beta   90.00
_cell.angle_gamma   90.00
#
_symmetry.space_group_name_H-M   'P 1'
#
loop_
_entity.id
_entity.type
_entity.pdbx_description
1 polymer ?
#
loop_
_entity_poly.entity_id
_entity_poly.type
_entity_poly.pdbx_seq_one_letter_code
_entity_poly.pdbx_strand_id
1 'polypeptide(L)'
;MGFSLEFWVGIAHWLTGIGTVVLAFALFKTFKHLEAVTKMTTIETEYRLRPWVGPSSGIKRMDNSINGNIQFSITIKNFGDLPASGVVAKSITSTKAISKENLKEEISGFNLGPLLPHMEKSYWFFIEPSMWEKIINGNDQLFVGIYFGYPSITGNNGYGMISEFNKNNDTFVHKEMWIDYPEKLLK
;
A
#
# COMPACT_ATOMS: atom_id res chain seq x y z
N MET A 1 6.01 53.21 -56.25
CA MET A 1 6.47 51.84 -55.92
C MET A 1 5.30 51.14 -55.25
N GLY A 2 4.42 50.52 -56.04
CA GLY A 2 3.25 49.80 -55.53
C GLY A 2 3.54 48.30 -55.61
N PHE A 3 3.63 47.64 -54.46
CA PHE A 3 3.74 46.18 -54.42
C PHE A 3 2.48 45.56 -55.03
N SER A 4 2.65 44.55 -55.89
CA SER A 4 1.53 43.89 -56.57
C SER A 4 0.62 43.19 -55.55
N LEU A 5 -0.66 43.07 -55.89
CA LEU A 5 -1.65 42.40 -55.04
C LEU A 5 -1.20 40.96 -54.67
N GLU A 6 -0.52 40.29 -55.61
CA GLU A 6 0.05 38.95 -55.45
C GLU A 6 1.14 38.89 -54.37
N PHE A 7 1.95 39.94 -54.21
CA PHE A 7 2.97 40.01 -53.16
C PHE A 7 2.33 40.08 -51.77
N TRP A 8 1.27 40.89 -51.61
CA TRP A 8 0.52 40.99 -50.36
C TRP A 8 -0.23 39.70 -50.01
N VAL A 9 -0.83 39.04 -51.01
CA VAL A 9 -1.49 37.73 -50.84
C VAL A 9 -0.48 36.64 -50.46
N GLY A 10 0.71 36.65 -51.07
CA GLY A 10 1.80 35.74 -50.71
C GLY A 10 2.21 35.89 -49.25
N ILE A 11 2.45 37.13 -48.79
CA ILE A 11 2.82 37.41 -47.39
C ILE A 11 1.72 36.96 -46.42
N ALA A 12 0.45 37.19 -46.75
CA ALA A 12 -0.67 36.76 -45.91
C ALA A 12 -0.74 35.23 -45.74
N HIS A 13 -0.46 34.46 -46.81
CA HIS A 13 -0.39 33.00 -46.72
C HIS A 13 0.80 32.51 -45.88
N TRP A 14 1.96 33.14 -46.01
CA TRP A 14 3.11 32.81 -45.17
C TRP A 14 2.87 33.13 -43.69
N LEU A 15 2.25 34.27 -43.39
CA LEU A 15 1.89 34.67 -42.02
C LEU A 15 0.87 33.72 -41.38
N THR A 16 -0.15 33.30 -42.13
CA THR A 16 -1.14 32.33 -41.63
C THR A 16 -0.52 30.93 -41.43
N GLY A 17 0.37 30.51 -42.32
CA GLY A 17 1.16 29.28 -42.16
C GLY A 17 2.03 29.31 -40.90
N ILE A 18 2.80 30.38 -40.69
CA ILE A 18 3.64 30.57 -39.49
C ILE A 18 2.77 30.61 -38.22
N GLY A 19 1.66 31.34 -38.25
CA GLY A 19 0.73 31.41 -37.12
C GLY A 19 0.16 30.04 -36.74
N THR A 20 -0.16 29.20 -37.74
CA THR A 20 -0.64 27.83 -37.52
C THR A 20 0.44 26.95 -36.87
N VAL A 21 1.69 27.06 -37.31
CA VAL A 21 2.81 26.30 -36.72
C VAL A 21 3.07 26.71 -35.27
N VAL A 22 3.06 28.02 -34.99
CA VAL A 22 3.24 28.55 -33.62
C VAL A 22 2.10 28.09 -32.71
N LEU A 23 0.85 28.13 -33.20
CA LEU A 23 -0.31 27.66 -32.45
C LEU A 23 -0.21 26.16 -32.15
N ALA A 24 0.18 25.35 -33.14
CA ALA A 24 0.39 23.92 -32.94
C ALA A 24 1.47 23.62 -31.88
N PHE A 25 2.58 24.37 -31.90
CA PHE A 25 3.63 24.24 -30.90
C PHE A 25 3.16 24.68 -29.51
N ALA A 26 2.42 25.78 -29.41
CA ALA A 26 1.84 26.25 -28.17
C ALA A 26 0.87 25.22 -27.57
N LEU A 27 -0.03 24.66 -28.39
CA LEU A 27 -0.95 23.59 -27.98
C LEU A 27 -0.19 22.37 -27.48
N PHE A 28 0.84 21.93 -28.20
CA PHE A 28 1.68 20.81 -27.77
C PHE A 28 2.33 21.06 -26.41
N LYS A 29 2.86 22.26 -26.19
CA LYS A 29 3.45 22.65 -24.90
C LYS A 29 2.39 22.69 -23.80
N THR A 30 1.19 23.17 -24.09
CA THR A 30 0.06 23.19 -23.15
C THR A 30 -0.36 21.77 -22.76
N PHE A 31 -0.49 20.85 -23.72
CA PHE A 31 -0.79 19.45 -23.42
C PHE A 31 0.28 18.81 -22.52
N LYS A 32 1.56 19.05 -22.80
CA LYS A 32 2.65 18.59 -21.92
C LYS A 32 2.57 19.18 -20.52
N HIS A 33 2.22 20.46 -20.40
CA HIS A 33 2.07 21.10 -19.10
C HIS A 33 0.88 20.54 -18.32
N LEU A 34 -0.26 20.33 -18.97
CA LEU A 34 -1.43 19.69 -18.38
C LEU A 34 -1.13 18.27 -17.90
N GLU A 35 -0.36 17.49 -18.67
CA GLU A 35 0.07 16.16 -18.26
C GLU A 35 0.92 16.20 -16.99
N ALA A 36 1.87 17.14 -16.91
CA ALA A 36 2.72 17.33 -15.73
C ALA A 36 1.92 17.76 -14.50
N VAL A 37 1.01 18.72 -14.66
CA VAL A 37 0.13 19.19 -13.57
C VAL A 37 -0.77 18.06 -13.09
N THR A 38 -1.38 17.31 -14.01
CA THR A 38 -2.23 16.17 -13.65
C THR A 38 -1.45 15.14 -12.84
N LYS A 39 -0.21 14.80 -13.26
CA LYS A 39 0.66 13.88 -12.52
C LYS A 39 0.96 14.38 -11.10
N MET A 40 1.33 15.65 -10.94
CA MET A 40 1.58 16.25 -9.61
C MET A 40 0.33 16.20 -8.74
N THR A 41 -0.83 16.60 -9.27
CA THR A 41 -2.09 16.56 -8.55
C THR A 41 -2.45 15.13 -8.13
N THR A 42 -2.24 14.14 -9.01
CA THR A 42 -2.48 12.73 -8.67
C THR A 42 -1.59 12.29 -7.50
N ILE A 43 -0.30 12.62 -7.52
CA ILE A 43 0.63 12.28 -6.44
C ILE A 43 0.22 12.94 -5.12
N GLU A 44 -0.08 14.25 -5.14
CA GLU A 44 -0.51 14.98 -3.94
C GLU A 44 -1.82 14.44 -3.38
N THR A 45 -2.76 14.11 -4.27
CA THR A 45 -4.05 13.52 -3.91
C THR A 45 -3.85 12.16 -3.28
N GLU A 46 -2.97 11.31 -3.82
CA GLU A 46 -2.69 9.99 -3.27
C GLU A 46 -1.97 10.06 -1.92
N TYR A 47 -1.02 10.98 -1.74
CA TYR A 47 -0.39 11.18 -0.43
C TYR A 47 -1.39 11.58 0.65
N ARG A 48 -2.37 12.42 0.31
CA ARG A 48 -3.38 12.91 1.26
C ARG A 48 -4.52 11.93 1.48
N LEU A 49 -4.99 11.26 0.43
CA LEU A 49 -6.22 10.48 0.46
C LEU A 49 -5.97 8.96 0.46
N ARG A 50 -4.74 8.46 0.47
CA ARG A 50 -4.50 7.00 0.43
C ARG A 50 -5.22 6.24 1.55
N PRO A 51 -5.67 5.01 1.27
CA PRO A 51 -6.06 4.09 2.32
C PRO A 51 -4.88 3.85 3.27
N TRP A 52 -5.15 3.82 4.57
CA TRP A 52 -4.16 3.52 5.59
C TRP A 52 -4.62 2.32 6.40
N VAL A 53 -4.20 1.13 6.01
CA VAL A 53 -4.61 -0.12 6.66
C VAL A 53 -3.55 -0.53 7.67
N GLY A 54 -3.96 -0.72 8.92
CA GLY A 54 -3.07 -1.17 9.99
C GLY A 54 -3.84 -1.81 11.14
N PRO A 55 -3.15 -2.37 12.15
CA PRO A 55 -3.81 -2.92 13.33
C PRO A 55 -4.47 -1.80 14.15
N SER A 56 -5.71 -2.02 14.56
CA SER A 56 -6.38 -1.18 15.57
C SER A 56 -6.27 -1.74 16.98
N SER A 57 -6.00 -3.05 17.10
CA SER A 57 -5.88 -3.75 18.38
C SER A 57 -4.63 -4.63 18.41
N GLY A 58 -4.17 -4.93 19.62
CA GLY A 58 -3.12 -5.93 19.84
C GLY A 58 -3.61 -7.34 19.48
N ILE A 59 -2.66 -8.26 19.29
CA ILE A 59 -2.97 -9.66 19.00
C ILE A 59 -3.60 -10.30 20.24
N LYS A 60 -4.81 -10.84 20.09
CA LYS A 60 -5.55 -11.51 21.16
C LYS A 60 -5.70 -12.99 20.85
N ARG A 61 -5.42 -13.82 21.85
CA ARG A 61 -5.77 -15.24 21.83
C ARG A 61 -7.28 -15.41 21.83
N MET A 62 -7.79 -16.35 21.05
CA MET A 62 -9.20 -16.71 21.06
C MET A 62 -9.41 -17.93 21.95
N ASP A 63 -10.47 -17.88 22.78
CA ASP A 63 -10.80 -18.97 23.71
C ASP A 63 -11.31 -20.22 22.99
N ASN A 64 -12.00 -20.04 21.86
CA ASN A 64 -12.57 -21.13 21.07
C ASN A 64 -11.75 -21.35 19.79
N SER A 65 -11.03 -22.46 19.73
CA SER A 65 -10.35 -22.93 18.52
C SER A 65 -11.31 -23.71 17.62
N ILE A 66 -11.28 -23.40 16.32
CA ILE A 66 -12.11 -24.08 15.32
C ILE A 66 -11.55 -25.48 14.97
N ASN A 67 -10.25 -25.73 15.17
CA ASN A 67 -9.55 -26.93 14.65
C ASN A 67 -8.56 -27.57 15.63
N GLY A 68 -8.62 -27.26 16.93
CA GLY A 68 -7.62 -27.69 17.92
C GLY A 68 -6.28 -26.94 17.84
N ASN A 69 -6.01 -26.22 16.75
CA ASN A 69 -4.90 -25.28 16.62
C ASN A 69 -5.15 -24.02 17.45
N ILE A 70 -4.09 -23.39 17.96
CA ILE A 70 -4.27 -22.21 18.80
C ILE A 70 -4.48 -21.00 17.91
N GLN A 71 -5.62 -20.35 18.09
CA GLN A 71 -6.10 -19.29 17.23
C GLN A 71 -5.83 -17.93 17.86
N PHE A 72 -5.26 -17.04 17.06
CA PHE A 72 -5.04 -15.65 17.41
C PHE A 72 -5.78 -14.74 16.45
N SER A 73 -6.23 -13.61 16.97
CA SER A 73 -6.98 -12.60 16.25
C SER A 73 -6.25 -11.27 16.32
N ILE A 74 -6.26 -10.56 15.20
CA ILE A 74 -5.84 -9.16 15.13
C ILE A 74 -6.91 -8.37 14.41
N THR A 75 -7.31 -7.24 15.00
CA THR A 75 -8.23 -6.32 14.34
C THR A 75 -7.42 -5.36 13.51
N ILE A 76 -7.77 -5.27 12.23
CA ILE A 76 -7.25 -4.27 11.31
C ILE A 76 -8.31 -3.23 11.03
N LYS A 77 -7.87 -2.00 10.81
CA LYS A 77 -8.72 -0.88 10.45
C LYS A 77 -8.13 -0.15 9.26
N ASN A 78 -9.00 0.31 8.38
CA ASN A 78 -8.63 1.35 7.43
C ASN A 78 -8.82 2.72 8.09
N PHE A 79 -7.72 3.35 8.45
CA PHE A 79 -7.70 4.68 9.04
C PHE A 79 -7.74 5.79 7.98
N GLY A 80 -7.60 5.46 6.69
CA GLY A 80 -7.69 6.43 5.60
C GLY A 80 -9.14 6.68 5.17
N ASP A 81 -9.32 7.77 4.42
CA ASP A 81 -10.63 8.22 3.91
C ASP A 81 -11.02 7.57 2.58
N LEU A 82 -10.11 6.81 1.95
CA LEU A 82 -10.39 6.02 0.76
C LEU A 82 -10.48 4.52 1.05
N PRO A 83 -11.32 3.78 0.31
CA PRO A 83 -11.41 2.33 0.44
C PRO A 83 -10.14 1.63 -0.06
N ALA A 84 -9.70 0.61 0.66
CA ALA A 84 -8.66 -0.31 0.21
C ALA A 84 -9.32 -1.52 -0.48
N SER A 85 -9.30 -1.58 -1.81
CA SER A 85 -10.16 -2.51 -2.59
C SER A 85 -9.75 -3.99 -2.55
N GLY A 86 -8.52 -4.31 -2.16
CA GLY A 86 -8.00 -5.67 -2.20
C GLY A 86 -6.87 -5.89 -1.20
N VAL A 87 -7.21 -5.91 0.09
CA VAL A 87 -6.22 -6.11 1.14
C VAL A 87 -5.87 -7.59 1.25
N VAL A 88 -4.58 -7.92 1.12
CA VAL A 88 -4.05 -9.26 1.28
C VAL A 88 -3.27 -9.32 2.59
N ALA A 89 -3.72 -10.15 3.52
CA ALA A 89 -3.00 -10.44 4.75
C ALA A 89 -2.07 -11.64 4.55
N LYS A 90 -0.81 -11.48 4.93
CA LYS A 90 0.17 -12.56 5.05
C LYS A 90 0.58 -12.67 6.51
N SER A 91 0.74 -13.89 7.01
CA SER A 91 1.30 -14.11 8.33
C SER A 91 2.33 -15.24 8.31
N ILE A 92 3.35 -15.11 9.14
CA ILE A 92 4.38 -16.12 9.37
C ILE A 92 4.64 -16.22 10.85
N THR A 93 4.76 -17.45 11.35
CA THR A 93 5.05 -17.75 12.75
C THR A 93 6.35 -18.53 12.80
N SER A 94 7.22 -18.18 13.75
CA SER A 94 8.53 -18.84 13.87
C SER A 94 9.06 -18.74 15.30
N THR A 95 9.86 -19.73 15.69
CA THR A 95 10.60 -19.69 16.97
C THR A 95 11.92 -18.92 16.86
N LYS A 96 12.32 -18.56 15.64
CA LYS A 96 13.48 -17.72 15.36
C LYS A 96 13.04 -16.30 15.03
N ALA A 97 13.96 -15.34 15.20
CA ALA A 97 13.72 -13.95 14.81
C ALA A 97 13.30 -13.86 13.33
N ILE A 98 12.20 -13.15 13.08
CA ILE A 98 11.64 -12.90 11.74
C ILE A 98 12.16 -11.54 11.27
N SER A 99 12.54 -11.44 10.00
CA SER A 99 12.91 -10.18 9.35
C SER A 99 11.83 -9.71 8.36
N LYS A 100 11.91 -8.46 7.91
CA LYS A 100 10.96 -7.89 6.93
C LYS A 100 11.01 -8.62 5.60
N GLU A 101 12.20 -9.10 5.23
CA GLU A 101 12.48 -9.77 3.96
C GLU A 101 11.73 -11.10 3.90
N ASN A 102 11.64 -11.83 5.02
CA ASN A 102 10.85 -13.06 5.10
C ASN A 102 9.37 -12.83 4.77
N LEU A 103 8.82 -11.66 5.12
CA LEU A 103 7.41 -11.32 4.84
C LEU A 103 7.17 -10.85 3.39
N LYS A 104 8.23 -10.46 2.68
CA LYS A 104 8.17 -10.05 1.26
C LYS A 104 8.24 -11.25 0.30
N GLU A 105 8.71 -12.40 0.75
CA GLU A 105 8.69 -13.66 -0.02
C GLU A 105 7.25 -14.12 -0.34
N GLU A 106 7.11 -15.09 -1.26
CA GLU A 106 5.83 -15.70 -1.66
C GLU A 106 5.25 -16.58 -0.54
N ILE A 107 4.85 -15.95 0.56
CA ILE A 107 4.01 -16.54 1.58
C ILE A 107 2.56 -16.52 1.07
N SER A 108 1.84 -17.60 1.35
CA SER A 108 0.40 -17.70 1.10
C SER A 108 -0.34 -16.54 1.78
N GLY A 109 -0.93 -15.68 0.95
CA GLY A 109 -1.74 -14.55 1.40
C GLY A 109 -3.21 -14.89 1.42
N PHE A 110 -3.93 -14.39 2.41
CA PHE A 110 -5.39 -14.42 2.46
C PHE A 110 -5.96 -13.09 1.99
N ASN A 111 -6.85 -13.12 1.00
CA ASN A 111 -7.53 -11.93 0.52
C ASN A 111 -8.68 -11.57 1.47
N LEU A 112 -8.53 -10.47 2.20
CA LEU A 112 -9.54 -9.94 3.12
C LEU A 112 -10.65 -9.19 2.38
N GLY A 113 -10.51 -8.98 1.07
CA GLY A 113 -11.41 -8.19 0.24
C GLY A 113 -11.28 -6.68 0.55
N PRO A 114 -12.32 -5.90 0.20
CA PRO A 114 -12.28 -4.45 0.37
C PRO A 114 -12.41 -4.04 1.83
N LEU A 115 -11.64 -3.03 2.27
CA LEU A 115 -11.76 -2.36 3.56
C LEU A 115 -12.17 -0.90 3.33
N LEU A 116 -13.42 -0.59 3.66
CA LEU A 116 -13.96 0.76 3.55
C LEU A 116 -13.32 1.72 4.58
N PRO A 117 -13.43 3.04 4.38
CA PRO A 117 -12.95 4.01 5.36
C PRO A 117 -13.50 3.75 6.76
N HIS A 118 -12.61 3.74 7.75
CA HIS A 118 -12.88 3.45 9.16
C HIS A 118 -13.46 2.06 9.46
N MET A 119 -13.56 1.19 8.46
CA MET A 119 -14.02 -0.19 8.64
C MET A 119 -12.96 -1.00 9.37
N GLU A 120 -13.43 -1.85 10.27
CA GLU A 120 -12.61 -2.83 10.96
C GLU A 120 -12.89 -4.24 10.43
N LYS A 121 -11.83 -5.04 10.30
CA LYS A 121 -11.91 -6.47 10.03
C LYS A 121 -11.03 -7.24 10.99
N SER A 122 -11.46 -8.44 11.36
CA SER A 122 -10.65 -9.35 12.15
C SER A 122 -9.96 -10.33 11.23
N TYR A 123 -8.64 -10.40 11.34
CA TYR A 123 -7.83 -11.43 10.69
C TYR A 123 -7.42 -12.46 11.73
N TRP A 124 -7.53 -13.73 11.36
CA TRP A 124 -7.16 -14.85 12.21
C TRP A 124 -5.96 -15.57 11.64
N PHE A 125 -5.02 -15.90 12.51
CA PHE A 125 -3.90 -16.77 12.17
C PHE A 125 -3.76 -17.86 13.23
N PHE A 126 -3.12 -18.95 12.84
CA PHE A 126 -3.08 -20.18 13.62
C PHE A 126 -1.64 -20.52 13.98
N ILE A 127 -1.46 -21.04 15.18
CA ILE A 127 -0.19 -21.59 15.66
C ILE A 127 -0.40 -23.07 15.93
N GLU A 128 0.55 -23.89 15.45
CA GLU A 128 0.54 -25.32 15.68
C GLU A 128 0.62 -25.63 17.20
N PRO A 129 -0.22 -26.54 17.71
CA PRO A 129 -0.22 -26.91 19.13
C PRO A 129 1.15 -27.38 19.63
N SER A 130 1.86 -28.16 18.82
CA SER A 130 3.20 -28.69 19.14
C SER A 130 4.24 -27.59 19.32
N MET A 131 4.16 -26.52 18.51
CA MET A 131 5.02 -25.36 18.64
C MET A 131 4.65 -24.57 19.91
N TRP A 132 3.35 -24.35 20.12
CA TRP A 132 2.86 -23.60 21.28
C TRP A 132 3.24 -24.27 22.61
N GLU A 133 3.10 -25.58 22.73
CA GLU A 133 3.52 -26.32 23.92
C GLU A 133 5.01 -26.18 24.21
N LYS A 134 5.86 -26.19 23.18
CA LYS A 134 7.31 -25.93 23.33
C LYS A 134 7.60 -24.51 23.82
N ILE A 135 6.82 -23.54 23.38
CA ILE A 135 6.98 -22.15 23.81
C ILE A 135 6.50 -21.99 25.25
N ILE A 136 5.32 -22.49 25.63
CA ILE A 136 4.83 -22.36 27.01
C ILE A 136 5.70 -23.13 28.00
N ASN A 137 6.07 -24.38 27.69
CA ASN A 137 6.79 -25.25 28.63
C ASN A 137 8.32 -25.13 28.52
N GLY A 138 8.83 -24.58 27.43
CA GLY A 138 10.27 -24.44 27.16
C GLY A 138 10.76 -23.00 27.23
N ASN A 139 12.01 -22.79 26.84
CA ASN A 139 12.64 -21.47 26.77
C ASN A 139 12.59 -20.82 25.37
N ASP A 140 11.93 -21.47 24.42
CA ASP A 140 11.85 -20.96 23.05
C ASP A 140 11.02 -19.68 22.99
N GLN A 141 11.43 -18.77 22.12
CA GLN A 141 10.69 -17.54 21.80
C GLN A 141 9.69 -17.82 20.69
N LEU A 142 8.70 -16.95 20.55
CA LEU A 142 7.72 -17.01 19.46
C LEU A 142 7.60 -15.63 18.83
N PHE A 143 7.90 -15.59 17.54
CA PHE A 143 7.75 -14.42 16.72
C PHE A 143 6.61 -14.63 15.73
N VAL A 144 5.83 -13.58 15.52
CA VAL A 144 4.77 -13.53 14.53
C VAL A 144 5.00 -12.29 13.67
N GLY A 145 5.18 -12.53 12.37
CA GLY A 145 5.19 -11.50 11.35
C GLY A 145 3.81 -11.43 10.70
N ILE A 146 3.25 -10.23 10.57
CA ILE A 146 2.00 -9.99 9.85
C ILE A 146 2.22 -8.84 8.87
N TYR A 147 1.80 -9.04 7.63
CA TYR A 147 1.88 -8.03 6.59
C TYR A 147 0.54 -7.88 5.89
N PHE A 148 0.07 -6.65 5.75
CA PHE A 148 -1.13 -6.27 5.02
C PHE A 148 -0.73 -5.51 3.77
N GLY A 149 -0.75 -6.16 2.62
CA GLY A 149 -0.51 -5.54 1.33
C GLY A 149 -1.82 -5.07 0.71
N TYR A 150 -1.82 -3.90 0.07
CA TYR A 150 -2.98 -3.42 -0.68
C TYR A 150 -2.56 -2.60 -1.90
N PRO A 151 -3.26 -2.75 -3.04
CA PRO A 151 -2.97 -1.99 -4.23
C PRO A 151 -3.40 -0.52 -4.07
N SER A 152 -2.68 0.36 -4.74
CA SER A 152 -2.95 1.78 -4.87
C SER A 152 -2.69 2.24 -6.31
N ILE A 153 -2.99 3.51 -6.61
CA ILE A 153 -2.88 4.05 -7.97
C ILE A 153 -1.42 4.08 -8.43
N THR A 154 -0.47 4.39 -7.54
CA THR A 154 0.97 4.47 -7.86
C THR A 154 1.76 3.18 -7.65
N GLY A 155 1.16 2.14 -7.05
CA GLY A 155 1.83 0.86 -6.80
C GLY A 155 1.18 0.05 -5.68
N ASN A 156 1.96 -0.79 -5.01
CA ASN A 156 1.50 -1.50 -3.81
C ASN A 156 1.93 -0.74 -2.56
N ASN A 157 0.97 -0.51 -1.66
CA ASN A 157 1.23 -0.09 -0.30
C ASN A 157 1.18 -1.32 0.61
N GLY A 158 1.72 -1.17 1.81
CA GLY A 158 1.46 -2.15 2.84
C GLY A 158 1.86 -1.70 4.22
N TYR A 159 1.38 -2.46 5.19
CA TYR A 159 1.75 -2.32 6.58
C TYR A 159 2.28 -3.65 7.09
N GLY A 160 3.49 -3.63 7.65
CA GLY A 160 4.10 -4.80 8.26
C GLY A 160 4.31 -4.61 9.75
N MET A 161 4.18 -5.70 10.49
CA MET A 161 4.58 -5.76 11.89
C MET A 161 5.23 -7.10 12.22
N ILE A 162 6.18 -7.06 13.14
CA ILE A 162 6.78 -8.22 13.78
C ILE A 162 6.54 -8.08 15.28
N SER A 163 5.98 -9.12 15.88
CA SER A 163 5.65 -9.16 17.30
C SER A 163 6.25 -10.39 17.95
N GLU A 164 6.76 -10.24 19.17
CA GLU A 164 7.27 -11.34 20.00
C GLU A 164 6.24 -11.66 21.09
N PHE A 165 5.96 -12.94 21.30
CA PHE A 165 5.11 -13.38 22.40
C PHE A 165 5.86 -13.29 23.73
N ASN A 166 5.27 -12.60 24.69
CA ASN A 166 5.77 -12.50 26.05
C ASN A 166 4.96 -13.44 26.97
N LYS A 167 5.64 -14.47 27.47
CA LYS A 167 5.05 -15.51 28.34
C LYS A 167 4.57 -14.97 29.69
N ASN A 168 5.21 -13.91 30.19
CA ASN A 168 4.91 -13.38 31.52
C ASN A 168 3.55 -12.69 31.59
N ASN A 169 3.08 -12.16 30.47
CA ASN A 169 1.85 -11.38 30.40
C ASN A 169 0.84 -11.93 29.38
N ASP A 170 1.13 -13.08 28.75
CA ASP A 170 0.31 -13.73 27.72
C ASP A 170 -0.09 -12.77 26.58
N THR A 171 0.82 -11.87 26.20
CA THR A 171 0.57 -10.89 25.13
C THR A 171 1.70 -10.83 24.12
N PHE A 172 1.38 -10.41 22.90
CA PHE A 172 2.37 -10.08 21.89
C PHE A 172 2.86 -8.64 22.06
N VAL A 173 4.18 -8.48 22.14
CA VAL A 173 4.87 -7.20 22.17
C VAL A 173 5.41 -6.90 20.78
N HIS A 174 4.99 -5.77 20.21
CA HIS A 174 5.47 -5.32 18.90
C HIS A 174 6.97 -4.97 18.98
N LYS A 175 7.77 -5.57 18.12
CA LYS A 175 9.21 -5.31 18.00
C LYS A 175 9.52 -4.34 16.89
N GLU A 176 8.84 -4.51 15.76
CA GLU A 176 9.06 -3.70 14.58
C GLU A 176 7.76 -3.48 13.83
N MET A 177 7.57 -2.26 13.33
CA MET A 177 6.44 -1.88 12.49
C MET A 177 6.95 -1.00 11.36
N TRP A 178 6.40 -1.17 10.17
CA TRP A 178 6.79 -0.37 9.01
C TRP A 178 5.63 -0.21 8.03
N ILE A 179 5.77 0.79 7.18
CA ILE A 179 4.86 1.05 6.07
C ILE A 179 5.68 0.95 4.80
N ASP A 180 5.26 0.12 3.87
CA ASP A 180 5.82 0.08 2.52
C ASP A 180 5.08 1.10 1.65
N TYR A 181 5.86 1.91 0.92
CA TYR A 181 5.37 2.93 0.01
C TYR A 181 5.60 2.51 -1.45
N PRO A 182 4.78 3.02 -2.39
CA PRO A 182 5.01 2.83 -3.81
C PRO A 182 6.38 3.39 -4.23
N GLU A 183 7.23 2.56 -4.84
CA GLU A 183 8.59 2.95 -5.27
C GLU A 183 8.61 4.15 -6.22
N LYS A 184 7.53 4.37 -6.97
CA LYS A 184 7.40 5.50 -7.92
C LYS A 184 7.32 6.86 -7.26
N LEU A 185 7.13 6.94 -5.94
CA LEU A 185 7.08 8.21 -5.21
C LEU A 185 8.46 8.69 -4.74
N LEU A 186 9.50 7.86 -4.84
CA LEU A 186 10.85 8.13 -4.33
C LEU A 186 11.90 8.46 -5.41
N LYS A 187 11.48 8.52 -6.69
CA LYS A 187 12.32 8.93 -7.84
C LYS A 187 11.74 10.16 -8.51
#